data_AF-A0A8S8YJM9-F1
#
_entry.id   AF-A0A8S8YJM9-F1
#
_cell.length_a   1.000
_cell.length_b   1.000
_cell.length_c   1.000
_cell.angle_alpha   90.00
_cell.angle_beta   90.00
_cell.angle_gamma   90.00
#
_symmetry.space_group_name_H-M   'P 1'
#
loop_
_entity.id
_entity.type
_entity.pdbx_description
1 polymer ?
#
loop_
_entity_poly.entity_id
_entity_poly.type
_entity_poly.pdbx_seq_one_letter_code
_entity_poly.pdbx_strand_id
1 'polypeptide(L)'
;MKVKEVPTRIRYDVPKGSRYTALSHGFTVFSFALISLSQKKPLLFFGVPGISLLATGAAIGMRVLNELETITDGSVSLSVGPGLTAAWLGMLGMSLCFASLVLHGARRLMRRLLIEEFGMD
;
A
#
# COMPACT_ATOMS: atom_id res chain seq x y z
N MET A 1 1.19 26.58 -21.52
CA MET A 1 -0.03 26.13 -22.24
C MET A 1 -1.20 26.12 -21.28
N LYS A 2 -2.39 26.57 -21.70
CA LYS A 2 -3.64 26.48 -20.93
C LYS A 2 -4.62 25.59 -21.70
N VAL A 3 -5.10 24.53 -21.08
CA VAL A 3 -6.17 23.68 -21.61
C VAL A 3 -7.48 24.15 -21.00
N LYS A 4 -8.50 24.38 -21.81
CA LYS A 4 -9.85 24.75 -21.37
C LYS A 4 -10.81 23.71 -21.91
N GLU A 5 -11.54 23.04 -21.01
CA GLU A 5 -12.62 22.14 -21.41
C GLU A 5 -13.82 22.97 -21.89
N VAL A 6 -14.41 22.55 -23.01
CA VAL A 6 -15.63 23.14 -23.56
C VAL A 6 -16.77 22.15 -23.30
N PRO A 7 -17.87 22.59 -22.66
CA PRO A 7 -18.96 21.70 -22.31
C PRO A 7 -19.69 21.22 -23.58
N THR A 8 -19.77 19.90 -23.75
CA THR A 8 -20.54 19.23 -24.81
C THR A 8 -21.46 18.20 -24.18
N ARG A 9 -22.75 18.19 -24.56
CA ARG A 9 -23.71 17.16 -24.13
C ARG A 9 -23.84 16.08 -25.20
N ILE A 10 -23.45 14.86 -24.88
CA ILE A 10 -23.56 13.69 -25.76
C ILE A 10 -24.40 12.65 -25.01
N ARG A 11 -25.47 12.15 -25.63
CA ARG A 11 -26.32 11.09 -25.07
C ARG A 11 -26.37 9.94 -26.07
N TYR A 12 -25.97 8.76 -25.61
CA TYR A 12 -26.03 7.52 -26.41
C TYR A 12 -27.24 6.70 -25.96
N ASP A 13 -28.39 6.92 -26.59
CA ASP A 13 -29.56 6.04 -26.47
C ASP A 13 -29.45 4.92 -27.52
N VAL A 14 -28.87 3.79 -27.12
CA VAL A 14 -28.78 2.60 -27.97
C VAL A 14 -29.50 1.41 -27.33
N PRO A 15 -30.31 0.63 -28.07
CA PRO A 15 -31.11 -0.47 -27.53
C PRO A 15 -30.29 -1.59 -26.85
N LYS A 16 -29.01 -1.73 -27.21
CA LYS A 16 -28.02 -2.61 -26.57
C LYS A 16 -26.82 -1.77 -26.14
N GLY A 17 -26.87 -1.27 -24.91
CA GLY A 17 -25.77 -0.56 -24.27
C GLY A 17 -24.54 -1.46 -24.02
N SER A 18 -23.48 -0.84 -23.48
CA SER A 18 -22.14 -1.42 -23.22
C SER A 18 -22.11 -2.95 -23.02
N ARG A 19 -21.30 -3.63 -23.84
CA ARG A 19 -20.91 -5.05 -23.64
C ARG A 19 -19.83 -5.25 -22.59
N TYR A 20 -19.25 -4.17 -22.05
CA TYR A 20 -18.29 -4.26 -20.96
C TYR A 20 -19.01 -4.38 -19.63
N THR A 21 -18.85 -5.54 -18.99
CA THR A 21 -19.29 -5.76 -17.62
C THR A 21 -18.52 -4.84 -16.67
N ALA A 22 -19.21 -4.26 -15.68
CA ALA A 22 -18.58 -3.37 -14.69
C ALA A 22 -17.34 -4.00 -14.02
N LEU A 23 -17.36 -5.33 -13.83
CA LEU A 23 -16.24 -6.08 -13.26
C LEU A 23 -14.98 -6.07 -14.14
N SER A 24 -15.11 -6.33 -15.45
CA SER A 24 -13.93 -6.38 -16.34
C SER A 24 -13.34 -4.99 -16.55
N HIS A 25 -14.18 -3.97 -16.63
CA HIS A 25 -13.75 -2.58 -16.67
C HIS A 25 -13.06 -2.18 -15.36
N GLY A 26 -13.63 -2.53 -14.21
CA GLY A 26 -13.03 -2.29 -12.90
C GLY A 26 -11.64 -2.93 -12.76
N PHE A 27 -11.46 -4.16 -13.24
CA PHE A 27 -10.16 -4.83 -13.22
C PHE A 27 -9.12 -4.13 -14.11
N THR A 28 -9.56 -3.57 -15.24
CA THR A 28 -8.68 -2.78 -16.13
C THR A 28 -8.20 -1.51 -15.43
N VAL A 29 -9.11 -0.77 -14.79
CA VAL A 29 -8.77 0.43 -14.02
C VAL A 29 -7.85 0.08 -12.84
N PHE A 30 -8.11 -1.03 -12.15
CA PHE A 30 -7.27 -1.52 -11.06
C PHE A 30 -5.85 -1.87 -11.53
N SER A 31 -5.71 -2.59 -12.66
CA SER A 31 -4.41 -2.88 -13.26
C SER A 31 -3.65 -1.60 -13.60
N PHE A 32 -4.31 -0.61 -14.20
CA PHE A 32 -3.67 0.70 -14.44
C PHE A 32 -3.25 1.40 -13.16
N ALA A 33 -4.06 1.31 -12.09
CA ALA A 33 -3.70 1.84 -10.79
C ALA A 33 -2.44 1.15 -10.23
N LEU A 34 -2.35 -0.18 -10.29
CA LEU A 34 -1.17 -0.95 -9.86
C LEU A 34 0.09 -0.59 -10.67
N ILE A 35 -0.03 -0.44 -11.99
CA ILE A 35 1.08 0.00 -12.84
C ILE A 35 1.53 1.41 -12.46
N SER A 36 0.58 2.34 -12.29
CA SER A 36 0.88 3.72 -11.88
C SER A 36 1.58 3.77 -10.53
N LEU A 37 1.18 2.87 -9.61
CA LEU A 37 1.76 2.71 -8.29
C LEU A 37 3.23 2.30 -8.34
N SER A 38 3.53 1.29 -9.15
CA SER A 38 4.89 0.79 -9.39
C SER A 38 5.76 1.88 -10.03
N GLN A 39 5.21 2.66 -10.96
CA GLN A 39 5.98 3.63 -11.74
C GLN A 39 6.29 4.93 -11.00
N LYS A 40 5.39 5.47 -10.17
CA LYS A 40 5.59 6.82 -9.62
C LYS A 40 6.49 6.84 -8.37
N LYS A 41 6.09 6.25 -7.24
CA LYS A 41 6.88 6.24 -5.98
C LYS A 41 6.50 5.06 -5.06
N PRO A 42 7.02 3.84 -5.33
CA PRO A 42 6.66 2.63 -4.56
C PRO A 42 7.02 2.72 -3.07
N LEU A 43 8.12 3.41 -2.73
CA LEU A 43 8.54 3.69 -1.35
C LEU A 43 7.48 4.45 -0.55
N LEU A 44 6.83 5.44 -1.15
CA LEU A 44 5.82 6.22 -0.45
C LEU A 44 4.53 5.43 -0.26
N PHE A 45 4.15 4.63 -1.26
CA PHE A 45 2.86 3.96 -1.23
C PHE A 45 2.83 2.73 -0.31
N PHE A 46 3.91 1.96 -0.25
CA PHE A 46 4.00 0.80 0.65
C PHE A 46 4.78 1.09 1.94
N GLY A 47 5.78 1.97 1.87
CA GLY A 47 6.64 2.27 3.01
C GLY A 47 5.95 3.14 4.07
N VAL A 48 5.22 4.20 3.69
CA VAL A 48 4.49 5.04 4.65
C VAL A 48 3.45 4.22 5.45
N PRO A 49 2.54 3.46 4.81
CA PRO A 49 1.61 2.63 5.57
C PRO A 49 2.34 1.52 6.33
N GLY A 50 3.39 0.91 5.77
CA GLY A 50 4.19 -0.11 6.45
C GLY A 50 4.82 0.39 7.75
N ILE A 51 5.49 1.55 7.71
CA ILE A 51 6.07 2.20 8.88
C ILE A 51 4.98 2.59 9.88
N SER A 52 3.84 3.11 9.40
CA SER A 52 2.74 3.48 10.29
C SER A 52 2.16 2.28 11.05
N LEU A 53 1.98 1.14 10.37
CA LEU A 53 1.50 -0.10 10.99
C LEU A 53 2.54 -0.68 11.94
N LEU A 54 3.82 -0.68 11.54
CA LEU A 54 4.91 -1.14 12.38
C LEU A 54 5.01 -0.30 13.66
N ALA A 55 4.94 1.03 13.55
CA ALA A 55 4.95 1.94 14.69
C ALA A 55 3.74 1.73 15.61
N THR A 56 2.55 1.52 15.03
CA THR A 56 1.34 1.22 15.79
C THR A 56 1.44 -0.11 16.53
N GLY A 57 1.89 -1.17 15.85
CA GLY A 57 2.14 -2.48 16.45
C GLY A 57 3.18 -2.42 17.57
N ALA A 58 4.28 -1.69 17.36
CA ALA A 58 5.30 -1.47 18.38
C ALA A 58 4.77 -0.69 19.59
N ALA A 59 3.96 0.35 19.37
CA ALA A 59 3.35 1.13 20.45
C ALA A 59 2.39 0.28 21.31
N ILE A 60 1.57 -0.56 20.68
CA ILE A 60 0.69 -1.50 21.40
C ILE A 60 1.54 -2.53 22.14
N GLY A 61 2.57 -3.09 21.49
CA GLY A 61 3.49 -4.05 22.12
C GLY A 61 4.18 -3.48 23.35
N MET A 62 4.70 -2.25 23.27
CA MET A 62 5.30 -1.53 24.40
C MET A 62 4.33 -1.36 25.57
N ARG A 63 3.06 -1.03 25.30
CA ARG A 63 2.04 -0.93 26.34
C ARG A 63 1.82 -2.27 27.05
N VAL A 64 1.75 -3.36 26.29
CA VAL A 64 1.62 -4.71 26.86
C VAL A 64 2.83 -5.07 27.72
N LEU A 65 4.04 -4.77 27.27
CA LEU A 65 5.25 -5.03 28.06
C LEU A 65 5.25 -4.26 29.39
N ASN A 66 4.84 -2.98 29.38
CA ASN A 66 4.72 -2.18 30.60
C ASN A 66 3.65 -2.73 31.55
N GLU A 67 2.50 -3.18 31.03
CA GLU A 67 1.47 -3.83 31.85
C GLU A 67 2.00 -5.11 32.49
N LEU A 68 2.77 -5.93 31.77
CA LEU A 68 3.40 -7.14 32.32
C LEU A 68 4.39 -6.84 33.45
N GLU A 69 5.20 -5.80 33.29
CA GLU A 69 6.14 -5.35 34.33
C GLU A 69 5.38 -4.94 35.61
N THR A 70 4.26 -4.22 35.46
CA THR A 70 3.44 -3.74 36.58
C THR A 70 2.66 -4.88 37.29
N ILE A 71 2.33 -5.95 36.57
CA ILE A 71 1.53 -7.08 37.05
C ILE A 71 2.35 -8.12 37.84
N THR A 72 3.68 -8.08 37.70
CA THR A 72 4.61 -9.02 38.37
C THR A 72 4.52 -8.94 39.91
N ASP A 73 3.91 -7.88 40.47
CA ASP A 73 3.72 -7.67 41.92
C ASP A 73 2.49 -8.37 42.57
N GLY A 74 1.73 -9.24 41.87
CA GLY A 74 0.88 -10.19 42.62
C GLY A 74 -0.40 -10.77 41.99
N SER A 75 -0.80 -10.44 40.76
CA SER A 75 -1.96 -11.11 40.15
C SER A 75 -1.91 -11.11 38.63
N VAL A 76 -1.55 -12.24 38.03
CA VAL A 76 -1.40 -12.40 36.57
C VAL A 76 -2.77 -12.42 35.88
N SER A 77 -3.18 -11.30 35.30
CA SER A 77 -4.24 -11.26 34.28
C SER A 77 -3.61 -10.90 32.94
N LEU A 78 -3.10 -11.91 32.24
CA LEU A 78 -2.50 -11.73 30.92
C LEU A 78 -3.60 -11.62 29.86
N SER A 79 -3.91 -10.41 29.42
CA SER A 79 -4.79 -10.21 28.26
C SER A 79 -4.02 -10.50 26.97
N VAL A 80 -4.28 -11.66 26.36
CA VAL A 80 -3.58 -12.11 25.13
C VAL A 80 -3.96 -11.26 23.91
N GLY A 81 -5.15 -10.66 23.90
CA GLY A 81 -5.70 -9.91 22.76
C GLY A 81 -4.77 -8.79 22.26
N PRO A 82 -4.38 -7.82 23.12
CA PRO A 82 -3.49 -6.73 22.73
C PRO A 82 -2.13 -7.21 22.18
N GLY A 83 -1.51 -8.22 22.82
CA GLY A 83 -0.25 -8.79 22.35
C GLY A 83 -0.36 -9.42 20.96
N LEU A 84 -1.44 -10.16 20.71
CA LEU A 84 -1.70 -10.75 19.40
C LEU A 84 -1.93 -9.65 18.34
N THR A 85 -2.72 -8.62 18.64
CA THR A 85 -2.93 -7.51 17.70
C THR A 85 -1.63 -6.77 17.37
N ALA A 86 -0.77 -6.54 18.35
CA ALA A 86 0.55 -5.94 18.16
C ALA A 86 1.43 -6.79 17.23
N ALA A 87 1.45 -8.11 17.42
CA ALA A 87 2.22 -9.03 16.60
C ALA A 87 1.76 -9.04 15.14
N TRP A 88 0.44 -9.15 14.89
CA TRP A 88 -0.11 -9.16 13.53
C TRP A 88 0.12 -7.83 12.80
N LEU A 89 -0.09 -6.69 13.48
CA LEU A 89 0.18 -5.35 12.93
C LEU A 89 1.66 -5.14 12.63
N GLY A 90 2.54 -5.58 13.54
CA GLY A 90 3.99 -5.50 13.36
C GLY A 90 4.47 -6.34 12.18
N MET A 91 4.00 -7.58 12.06
CA MET A 91 4.36 -8.50 10.97
C MET A 91 3.88 -7.97 9.61
N LEU A 92 2.65 -7.45 9.54
CA LEU A 92 2.11 -6.81 8.35
C LEU A 92 2.92 -5.54 7.98
N GLY A 93 3.17 -4.66 8.96
CA GLY A 93 3.96 -3.45 8.77
C GLY A 93 5.37 -3.73 8.22
N MET A 94 6.05 -4.73 8.78
CA MET A 94 7.38 -5.17 8.33
C MET A 94 7.35 -5.73 6.91
N SER A 95 6.33 -6.54 6.57
CA SER A 95 6.14 -7.07 5.22
C SER A 95 5.95 -5.96 4.17
N LEU A 96 5.16 -4.93 4.51
CA LEU A 96 4.95 -3.77 3.63
C LEU A 96 6.22 -2.93 3.46
N CYS A 97 6.97 -2.71 4.54
CA CYS A 97 8.28 -2.07 4.47
C CYS A 97 9.23 -2.84 3.54
N PHE A 98 9.28 -4.17 3.69
CA PHE A 98 10.11 -5.02 2.84
C PHE A 98 9.69 -4.94 1.37
N ALA A 99 8.39 -5.05 1.08
CA ALA A 99 7.85 -4.89 -0.28
C ALA A 99 8.22 -3.52 -0.88
N SER A 100 8.18 -2.45 -0.07
CA SER A 100 8.55 -1.10 -0.50
C SER A 100 10.03 -0.99 -0.92
N LEU A 101 10.92 -1.64 -0.17
CA LEU A 101 12.36 -1.66 -0.46
C LEU A 101 12.66 -2.48 -1.71
N VAL A 102 12.05 -3.66 -1.84
CA VAL A 102 12.20 -4.54 -3.01
C VAL A 102 11.72 -3.82 -4.27
N LEU A 103 10.53 -3.22 -4.25
CA LEU A 103 9.97 -2.55 -5.42
C LEU A 103 10.75 -1.27 -5.77
N HIS A 104 11.28 -0.57 -4.78
CA HIS A 104 12.20 0.55 -5.02
C HIS A 104 13.50 0.10 -5.69
N GLY A 105 14.10 -0.99 -5.21
CA GLY A 105 15.30 -1.60 -5.80
C GLY A 105 15.05 -2.06 -7.24
N ALA A 106 13.98 -2.82 -7.47
CA ALA A 106 13.60 -3.31 -8.79
C ALA A 106 13.40 -2.17 -9.79
N ARG A 107 12.67 -1.11 -9.39
CA ARG A 107 12.51 0.08 -10.23
C ARG A 107 13.84 0.76 -10.56
N ARG A 108 14.74 0.88 -9.57
CA ARG A 108 16.05 1.50 -9.77
C ARG A 108 16.91 0.69 -10.73
N LEU A 109 16.87 -0.64 -10.63
CA LEU A 109 17.56 -1.53 -11.55
C LEU A 109 17.00 -1.43 -12.97
N MET A 110 15.67 -1.52 -13.14
CA MET A 110 15.02 -1.37 -14.45
C MET A 110 15.36 -0.04 -15.11
N ARG A 111 15.34 1.07 -14.35
CA ARG A 111 15.72 2.38 -14.90
C ARG A 111 17.19 2.42 -15.34
N ARG A 112 18.10 1.79 -14.59
CA ARG A 112 19.52 1.70 -14.98
C ARG A 112 19.69 0.91 -16.27
N LEU A 113 19.11 -0.29 -16.35
CA LEU A 113 19.19 -1.14 -17.53
C LEU A 113 18.61 -0.47 -18.78
N LEU A 114 17.50 0.24 -18.62
CA LEU A 114 16.86 0.95 -19.71
C LEU A 114 17.72 2.12 -20.25
N ILE A 115 18.41 2.85 -19.36
CA ILE A 115 19.36 3.90 -19.77
C ILE A 115 20.59 3.27 -20.44
N GLU A 116 21.11 2.18 -19.90
CA GLU A 116 22.33 1.52 -20.38
C GLU A 116 22.14 0.86 -21.75
N GLU A 117 21.03 0.15 -21.97
CA GLU A 117 20.77 -0.55 -23.25
C GLU A 117 20.14 0.36 -24.33
N PHE A 118 19.29 1.32 -23.95
CA PHE A 118 18.52 2.09 -24.93
C PHE A 118 18.90 3.57 -25.01
N GLY A 119 19.83 4.05 -24.19
CA GLY A 119 20.32 5.44 -24.23
C GLY A 119 19.23 6.50 -24.04
N MET A 120 18.12 6.14 -23.39
CA MET A 120 16.98 7.04 -23.20
C MET A 120 17.14 7.82 -21.89
N ASP A 121 17.42 9.12 -21.98
CA ASP A 121 17.51 10.06 -20.86
C ASP A 121 16.15 10.41 -20.22
#